data_AF-A0A852BK48-F1
#
_entry.id   AF-A0A852BK48-F1
#
_cell.length_a   1.000
_cell.length_b   1.000
_cell.length_c   1.000
_cell.angle_alpha   90.00
_cell.angle_beta   90.00
_cell.angle_gamma   90.00
#
_symmetry.space_group_name_H-M   'P 1'
#
loop_
_entity.id
_entity.type
_entity.pdbx_description
1 polymer ?
#
loop_
_entity_poly.entity_id
_entity_poly.type
_entity_poly.pdbx_seq_one_letter_code
_entity_poly.pdbx_strand_id
1 'polypeptide(L)'
;MRFKFSILALLLEVIVIVLYGIFVEYDTSQPTSLYPHFQDVHVMIFVGFGFLMTFLKKYGFSSVGFNMLIAAFGLQWGILMQGFWHMRRGKIPINIISMINADFSTATALISFGALLGKTSPIQMLIMTLLEITIFACNEHLVTKVFEVQLFINHYVGASMTIHAFGAYFGLAAAFVLYRPGLTNKHENDESTYHSDMFAMIGTLFLWLFWPSFNSAIAEFRTTAIINTYYSLAACTIVTFALSSLVDKRGKFSMVLIQNATLAGGVAVGTCADLDIYPFSAMFIGVIAGIVSVLGFQFLTPVMASKLKIQDTCGVHNLHGLPGILGGIAGIIVTAIKTEIRNGHLLTPAMQAAALGSTLGIAMVGGALTGAILKLPFLGQVSDQNCFDDSAYWEVPEEEIVPEIHSSHHDEHSRFEAAM
;
A
#
# COMPACT_ATOMS: atom_id res chain seq x y z
N MET A 1 -23.66 1.63 12.35
CA MET A 1 -22.81 0.55 11.82
C MET A 1 -23.35 -0.85 12.07
N ARG A 2 -23.80 -1.19 13.30
CA ARG A 2 -24.29 -2.53 13.73
C ARG A 2 -24.92 -3.40 12.63
N PHE A 3 -26.06 -3.01 12.06
CA PHE A 3 -26.73 -3.85 11.06
C PHE A 3 -26.10 -3.74 9.66
N LYS A 4 -25.81 -2.51 9.19
CA LYS A 4 -25.33 -2.27 7.83
C LYS A 4 -24.02 -3.01 7.54
N PHE A 5 -23.06 -2.91 8.46
CA PHE A 5 -21.76 -3.56 8.31
C PHE A 5 -21.89 -5.08 8.37
N SER A 6 -22.55 -5.60 9.41
CA SER A 6 -22.70 -7.06 9.58
C SER A 6 -23.45 -7.70 8.41
N ILE A 7 -24.52 -7.08 7.90
CA ILE A 7 -25.26 -7.60 6.75
C ILE A 7 -24.37 -7.61 5.51
N LEU A 8 -23.65 -6.51 5.22
CA LEU A 8 -22.79 -6.44 4.04
C LEU A 8 -21.66 -7.48 4.12
N ALA A 9 -20.94 -7.54 5.25
CA ALA A 9 -19.81 -8.45 5.42
C ALA A 9 -20.25 -9.92 5.30
N LEU A 10 -21.34 -10.31 5.99
CA LEU A 10 -21.87 -11.68 5.91
C LEU A 10 -22.41 -12.01 4.52
N LEU A 11 -23.05 -11.05 3.84
CA LEU A 11 -23.52 -11.25 2.48
C LEU A 11 -22.35 -11.48 1.51
N LEU A 12 -21.30 -10.65 1.58
CA LEU A 12 -20.10 -10.81 0.76
C LEU A 12 -19.43 -12.15 1.01
N GLU A 13 -19.30 -12.57 2.27
CA GLU A 13 -18.71 -13.85 2.63
C GLU A 13 -19.54 -15.03 2.10
N VAL A 14 -20.88 -14.97 2.22
CA VAL A 14 -21.76 -16.01 1.63
C VAL A 14 -21.62 -16.07 0.12
N ILE A 15 -21.54 -14.93 -0.56
CA ILE A 15 -21.32 -14.87 -2.01
C ILE A 15 -19.98 -15.52 -2.36
N VAL A 16 -18.91 -15.17 -1.65
CA VAL A 16 -17.57 -15.74 -1.86
C VAL A 16 -17.59 -17.26 -1.67
N ILE A 17 -18.18 -17.77 -0.57
CA ILE A 17 -18.28 -19.22 -0.32
C ILE A 17 -19.02 -19.94 -1.45
N VAL A 18 -20.15 -19.38 -1.91
CA VAL A 18 -20.93 -19.96 -3.01
C VAL A 18 -20.09 -19.97 -4.30
N LEU A 19 -19.41 -18.88 -4.62
CA LEU A 19 -18.54 -18.80 -5.80
C LEU A 19 -17.37 -19.78 -5.71
N TYR A 20 -16.76 -19.95 -4.54
CA TYR A 20 -15.72 -20.95 -4.31
C TYR A 20 -16.25 -22.38 -4.53
N GLY A 21 -17.41 -22.72 -3.98
CA GLY A 21 -18.04 -24.03 -4.20
C GLY A 21 -18.36 -24.32 -5.67
N ILE A 22 -18.71 -23.28 -6.45
CA ILE A 22 -19.03 -23.42 -7.86
C ILE A 22 -17.77 -23.46 -8.73
N PHE A 23 -16.78 -22.61 -8.47
CA PHE A 23 -15.70 -22.34 -9.41
C PHE A 23 -14.32 -22.82 -8.97
N VAL A 24 -14.03 -23.00 -7.69
CA VAL A 24 -12.65 -23.23 -7.22
C VAL A 24 -12.36 -24.73 -6.99
N GLU A 25 -11.17 -25.19 -7.37
CA GLU A 25 -10.68 -26.55 -7.12
C GLU A 25 -9.18 -26.56 -6.76
N TYR A 26 -8.74 -27.56 -6.01
CA TYR A 26 -7.32 -27.68 -5.64
C TYR A 26 -6.45 -28.11 -6.81
N ASP A 27 -5.32 -27.44 -6.98
CA ASP A 27 -4.21 -27.88 -7.82
C ASP A 27 -2.99 -28.20 -6.96
N THR A 28 -2.86 -29.47 -6.57
CA THR A 28 -1.76 -29.97 -5.73
C THR A 28 -0.53 -30.38 -6.54
N SER A 29 -0.46 -30.04 -7.83
CA SER A 29 0.67 -30.42 -8.69
C SER A 29 1.91 -29.55 -8.49
N GLN A 30 1.75 -28.34 -7.92
CA GLN A 30 2.84 -27.40 -7.72
C GLN A 30 3.68 -27.76 -6.48
N PRO A 31 5.02 -27.66 -6.56
CA PRO A 31 5.90 -27.89 -5.41
C PRO A 31 5.70 -26.81 -4.34
N THR A 32 5.84 -27.21 -3.07
CA THR A 32 5.71 -26.32 -1.91
C THR A 32 6.90 -25.37 -1.72
N SER A 33 7.88 -25.37 -2.63
CA SER A 33 9.07 -24.52 -2.57
C SER A 33 8.78 -23.01 -2.66
N LEU A 34 7.59 -22.63 -3.12
CA LEU A 34 7.13 -21.24 -3.13
C LEU A 34 6.48 -20.79 -1.81
N TYR A 35 6.19 -21.72 -0.90
CA TYR A 35 5.52 -21.40 0.36
C TYR A 35 6.28 -20.36 1.21
N PRO A 36 7.61 -20.39 1.34
CA PRO A 36 8.34 -19.36 2.08
C PRO A 36 8.17 -17.95 1.48
N HIS A 37 8.22 -17.84 0.14
CA HIS A 37 7.98 -16.55 -0.52
C HIS A 37 6.55 -16.06 -0.32
N PHE A 38 5.58 -16.98 -0.36
CA PHE A 38 4.20 -16.65 0.03
C PHE A 38 4.14 -16.12 1.46
N GLN A 39 4.77 -16.78 2.44
CA GLN A 39 4.75 -16.33 3.83
C GLN A 39 5.33 -14.91 3.98
N ASP A 40 6.45 -14.62 3.31
CA ASP A 40 7.06 -13.30 3.33
C ASP A 40 6.11 -12.21 2.78
N VAL A 41 5.51 -12.46 1.62
CA VAL A 41 4.52 -11.54 1.00
C VAL A 41 3.30 -11.39 1.90
N HIS A 42 2.79 -12.49 2.46
CA HIS A 42 1.65 -12.48 3.35
C HIS A 42 1.92 -11.67 4.63
N VAL A 43 3.13 -11.74 5.19
CA VAL A 43 3.53 -10.90 6.32
C VAL A 43 3.58 -9.42 5.92
N MET A 44 4.02 -9.09 4.71
CA MET A 44 3.95 -7.71 4.21
C MET A 44 2.51 -7.19 4.15
N ILE A 45 1.54 -8.02 3.76
CA ILE A 45 0.11 -7.66 3.71
C ILE A 45 -0.46 -7.37 5.10
N PHE A 46 -0.27 -8.28 6.06
CA PHE A 46 -0.91 -8.16 7.37
C PHE A 46 -0.13 -7.31 8.36
N VAL A 47 1.18 -7.51 8.46
CA VAL A 47 2.03 -6.81 9.42
C VAL A 47 2.65 -5.56 8.80
N GLY A 48 3.19 -5.69 7.59
CA GLY A 48 3.86 -4.60 6.89
C GLY A 48 2.97 -3.38 6.71
N PHE A 49 1.97 -3.47 5.84
CA PHE A 49 0.98 -2.41 5.63
C PHE A 49 0.20 -2.08 6.90
N GLY A 50 -0.26 -3.10 7.62
CA GLY A 50 -1.09 -2.94 8.82
C GLY A 50 -0.44 -2.05 9.87
N PHE A 51 0.81 -2.33 10.25
CA PHE A 51 1.53 -1.52 11.22
C PHE A 51 2.07 -0.22 10.62
N LEU A 52 2.50 -0.17 9.35
CA LEU A 52 2.98 1.08 8.75
C LEU A 52 1.96 2.21 8.89
N MET A 53 0.67 1.88 8.76
CA MET A 53 -0.44 2.82 8.88
C MET A 53 -0.80 3.20 10.33
N THR A 54 -0.22 2.58 11.36
CA THR A 54 -0.52 2.91 12.77
C THR A 54 0.20 4.17 13.26
N PHE A 55 0.84 4.95 12.40
CA PHE A 55 1.52 6.19 12.79
C PHE A 55 0.53 7.23 13.36
N LEU A 56 -0.74 7.20 12.92
CA LEU A 56 -1.81 8.08 13.41
C LEU A 56 -2.13 7.81 14.88
N LYS A 57 -1.92 8.82 15.74
CA LYS A 57 -1.96 8.67 17.20
C LYS A 57 -3.27 8.13 17.78
N LYS A 58 -4.40 8.37 17.12
CA LYS A 58 -5.76 7.97 17.55
C LYS A 58 -6.47 7.05 16.55
N TYR A 59 -5.74 6.47 15.60
CA TYR A 59 -6.33 5.63 14.55
C TYR A 59 -5.65 4.25 14.44
N GLY A 60 -4.95 3.81 15.48
CA GLY A 60 -4.17 2.57 15.47
C GLY A 60 -5.04 1.32 15.28
N PHE A 61 -6.21 1.24 15.93
CA PHE A 61 -7.11 0.08 15.82
C PHE A 61 -7.70 -0.01 14.42
N SER A 62 -8.16 1.11 13.88
CA SER A 62 -8.71 1.17 12.52
C SER A 62 -7.63 0.94 11.47
N SER A 63 -6.40 1.40 11.66
CA SER A 63 -5.29 1.12 10.74
C SER A 63 -5.03 -0.39 10.62
N VAL A 64 -4.70 -1.08 11.71
CA VAL A 64 -4.38 -2.51 11.65
C VAL A 64 -5.62 -3.39 11.46
N GLY A 65 -6.75 -3.02 12.08
CA GLY A 65 -7.99 -3.78 12.03
C GLY A 65 -8.69 -3.68 10.68
N PHE A 66 -8.77 -2.49 10.08
CA PHE A 66 -9.33 -2.37 8.72
C PHE A 66 -8.36 -2.92 7.67
N ASN A 67 -7.04 -2.83 7.87
CA ASN A 67 -6.07 -3.54 7.03
C ASN A 67 -6.36 -5.06 7.04
N MET A 68 -6.54 -5.65 8.22
CA MET A 68 -6.86 -7.07 8.35
C MET A 68 -8.20 -7.43 7.68
N LEU A 69 -9.23 -6.59 7.82
CA LEU A 69 -10.52 -6.77 7.15
C LEU A 69 -10.40 -6.71 5.62
N ILE A 70 -9.72 -5.68 5.09
CA ILE A 70 -9.47 -5.52 3.66
C ILE A 70 -8.68 -6.72 3.14
N ALA A 71 -7.65 -7.15 3.87
CA ALA A 71 -6.82 -8.27 3.46
C ALA A 71 -7.61 -9.58 3.46
N ALA A 72 -8.30 -9.93 4.55
CA ALA A 72 -9.07 -11.17 4.63
C ALA A 72 -10.11 -11.31 3.51
N PHE A 73 -10.80 -10.22 3.17
CA PHE A 73 -11.74 -10.21 2.05
C PHE A 73 -11.03 -10.19 0.69
N GLY A 74 -9.99 -9.37 0.57
CA GLY A 74 -9.23 -9.15 -0.67
C GLY A 74 -8.56 -10.42 -1.18
N LEU A 75 -8.03 -11.27 -0.30
CA LEU A 75 -7.41 -12.54 -0.69
C LEU A 75 -8.41 -13.47 -1.38
N GLN A 76 -9.61 -13.59 -0.82
CA GLN A 76 -10.64 -14.47 -1.37
C GLN A 76 -11.19 -13.92 -2.69
N TRP A 77 -11.46 -12.62 -2.73
CA TRP A 77 -11.98 -11.97 -3.93
C TRP A 77 -10.94 -11.92 -5.05
N GLY A 78 -9.66 -11.71 -4.72
CA GLY A 78 -8.53 -11.71 -5.65
C GLY A 78 -8.36 -13.04 -6.36
N ILE A 79 -8.42 -14.17 -5.61
CA ILE A 79 -8.39 -15.52 -6.20
C ILE A 79 -9.49 -15.69 -7.24
N LEU A 80 -10.72 -15.24 -6.94
CA LEU A 80 -11.84 -15.34 -7.88
C LEU A 80 -11.60 -14.46 -9.11
N MET A 81 -11.32 -13.16 -8.92
CA MET A 81 -11.21 -12.19 -10.02
C MET A 81 -10.04 -12.49 -10.95
N GLN A 82 -8.88 -12.83 -10.41
CA GLN A 82 -7.72 -13.23 -11.21
C GLN A 82 -7.93 -14.63 -11.79
N GLY A 83 -8.52 -15.55 -11.02
CA GLY A 83 -8.77 -16.93 -11.41
C GLY A 83 -9.75 -17.10 -12.56
N PHE A 84 -10.76 -16.22 -12.70
CA PHE A 84 -11.71 -16.26 -13.81
C PHE A 84 -11.03 -16.12 -15.18
N TRP A 85 -9.89 -15.43 -15.27
CA TRP A 85 -9.10 -15.33 -16.50
C TRP A 85 -8.26 -16.59 -16.82
N HIS A 86 -8.18 -17.53 -15.88
CA HIS A 86 -7.29 -18.69 -15.92
C HIS A 86 -8.01 -20.03 -15.69
N MET A 87 -9.33 -20.05 -15.90
CA MET A 87 -10.13 -21.24 -15.71
C MET A 87 -9.72 -22.39 -16.63
N ARG A 88 -9.70 -23.61 -16.09
CA ARG A 88 -9.51 -24.86 -16.81
C ARG A 88 -10.77 -25.71 -16.64
N ARG A 89 -11.40 -26.10 -17.75
CA ARG A 89 -12.63 -26.91 -17.74
C ARG A 89 -13.74 -26.35 -16.83
N GLY A 90 -13.88 -25.02 -16.79
CA GLY A 90 -14.88 -24.36 -15.96
C GLY A 90 -14.53 -24.24 -14.47
N LYS A 91 -13.29 -24.53 -14.08
CA LYS A 91 -12.80 -24.42 -12.70
C LYS A 91 -11.53 -23.57 -12.59
N ILE A 92 -11.35 -22.92 -11.45
CA ILE A 92 -10.18 -22.13 -11.06
C ILE A 92 -9.26 -23.06 -10.25
N PRO A 93 -8.12 -23.48 -10.80
CA PRO A 93 -7.14 -24.26 -10.06
C PRO A 93 -6.41 -23.35 -9.05
N ILE A 94 -6.57 -23.62 -7.75
CA ILE A 94 -5.87 -22.88 -6.69
C ILE A 94 -4.59 -23.60 -6.26
N ASN A 95 -3.50 -22.84 -6.21
CA ASN A 95 -2.21 -23.27 -5.68
C ASN A 95 -1.50 -22.07 -5.00
N ILE A 96 -0.26 -22.26 -4.55
CA ILE A 96 0.51 -21.21 -3.85
C ILE A 96 0.72 -19.96 -4.73
N ILE A 97 0.86 -20.11 -6.05
CA ILE A 97 1.00 -18.98 -6.96
C ILE A 97 -0.30 -18.16 -6.99
N SER A 98 -1.46 -18.82 -7.03
CA SER A 98 -2.76 -18.15 -6.90
C SER A 98 -2.87 -17.36 -5.60
N MET A 99 -2.33 -17.90 -4.49
CA MET A 99 -2.31 -17.21 -3.20
C MET A 99 -1.41 -15.97 -3.22
N ILE A 100 -0.20 -16.06 -3.78
CA ILE A 100 0.73 -14.93 -3.94
C ILE A 100 0.11 -13.82 -4.81
N ASN A 101 -0.53 -14.19 -5.92
CA ASN A 101 -1.20 -13.22 -6.80
C ASN A 101 -2.37 -12.53 -6.09
N ALA A 102 -3.10 -13.26 -5.24
CA ALA A 102 -4.16 -12.69 -4.43
C ALA A 102 -3.61 -11.71 -3.36
N ASP A 103 -2.46 -12.00 -2.75
CA ASP A 103 -1.75 -11.03 -1.90
C ASP A 103 -1.36 -9.77 -2.71
N PHE A 104 -0.90 -9.91 -3.95
CA PHE A 104 -0.56 -8.77 -4.80
C PHE A 104 -1.74 -7.87 -5.16
N SER A 105 -2.88 -8.45 -5.55
CA SER A 105 -4.10 -7.67 -5.78
C SER A 105 -4.57 -7.01 -4.48
N THR A 106 -4.49 -7.70 -3.35
CA THR A 106 -4.80 -7.16 -2.03
C THR A 106 -3.87 -6.00 -1.65
N ALA A 107 -2.58 -6.09 -1.97
CA ALA A 107 -1.63 -5.00 -1.76
C ALA A 107 -2.07 -3.71 -2.46
N THR A 108 -2.67 -3.79 -3.65
CA THR A 108 -3.20 -2.59 -4.33
C THR A 108 -4.29 -1.90 -3.54
N ALA A 109 -5.24 -2.67 -3.01
CA ALA A 109 -6.31 -2.13 -2.16
C ALA A 109 -5.77 -1.52 -0.86
N LEU A 110 -4.70 -2.09 -0.30
CA LEU A 110 -4.03 -1.54 0.89
C LEU A 110 -3.26 -0.24 0.59
N ILE A 111 -2.68 -0.12 -0.60
CA ILE A 111 -2.08 1.15 -1.07
C ILE A 111 -3.18 2.21 -1.23
N SER A 112 -4.31 1.87 -1.87
CA SER A 112 -5.45 2.78 -1.98
C SER A 112 -6.03 3.17 -0.63
N PHE A 113 -6.08 2.23 0.32
CA PHE A 113 -6.49 2.49 1.69
C PHE A 113 -5.59 3.53 2.37
N GLY A 114 -4.26 3.49 2.15
CA GLY A 114 -3.34 4.50 2.67
C GLY A 114 -3.67 5.94 2.21
N ALA A 115 -4.20 6.12 1.00
CA ALA A 115 -4.68 7.44 0.55
C ALA A 115 -5.94 7.90 1.32
N LEU A 116 -6.82 6.96 1.67
CA LEU A 116 -8.13 7.21 2.29
C LEU A 116 -8.17 7.01 3.82
N LEU A 117 -7.04 6.62 4.41
CA LEU A 117 -6.90 6.30 5.83
C LEU A 117 -7.43 7.43 6.72
N GLY A 118 -8.15 7.07 7.79
CA GLY A 118 -8.73 8.02 8.73
C GLY A 118 -10.01 8.74 8.27
N LYS A 119 -10.40 8.61 7.01
CA LYS A 119 -11.51 9.38 6.41
C LYS A 119 -12.69 8.53 5.95
N THR A 120 -12.54 7.20 6.00
CA THR A 120 -13.49 6.23 5.44
C THR A 120 -13.93 5.20 6.48
N SER A 121 -15.11 4.61 6.25
CA SER A 121 -15.71 3.59 7.10
C SER A 121 -15.29 2.17 6.65
N PRO A 122 -15.42 1.14 7.50
CA PRO A 122 -15.15 -0.24 7.10
C PRO A 122 -16.10 -0.76 6.01
N ILE A 123 -17.31 -0.19 5.89
CA ILE A 123 -18.22 -0.47 4.76
C ILE A 123 -17.64 0.08 3.46
N GLN A 124 -17.15 1.32 3.48
CA GLN A 124 -16.50 1.93 2.30
C GLN A 124 -15.27 1.12 1.89
N MET A 125 -14.50 0.60 2.85
CA MET A 125 -13.35 -0.25 2.58
C MET A 125 -13.72 -1.56 1.91
N LEU A 126 -14.74 -2.29 2.39
CA LEU A 126 -15.22 -3.50 1.71
C LEU A 126 -15.69 -3.24 0.26
N ILE A 127 -16.40 -2.14 0.03
CA ILE A 127 -16.87 -1.76 -1.31
C ILE A 127 -15.69 -1.38 -2.20
N MET A 128 -14.72 -0.62 -1.69
CA MET A 128 -13.52 -0.25 -2.42
C MET A 128 -12.73 -1.50 -2.81
N THR A 129 -12.45 -2.40 -1.87
CA THR A 129 -11.72 -3.65 -2.12
C THR A 129 -12.41 -4.49 -3.20
N LEU A 130 -13.74 -4.62 -3.15
CA LEU A 130 -14.53 -5.35 -4.15
C LEU A 130 -14.30 -4.76 -5.55
N LEU A 131 -14.48 -3.44 -5.70
CA LEU A 131 -14.41 -2.76 -7.00
C LEU A 131 -12.98 -2.68 -7.52
N GLU A 132 -12.04 -2.31 -6.66
CA GLU A 132 -10.64 -2.12 -6.99
C GLU A 132 -10.00 -3.43 -7.46
N ILE A 133 -10.17 -4.53 -6.73
CA ILE A 133 -9.59 -5.83 -7.11
C ILE A 133 -10.19 -6.34 -8.42
N THR A 134 -11.49 -6.11 -8.68
CA THR A 134 -12.10 -6.45 -9.97
C THR A 134 -11.46 -5.65 -11.11
N ILE A 135 -11.28 -4.34 -10.93
CA ILE A 135 -10.66 -3.46 -11.93
C ILE A 135 -9.17 -3.80 -12.10
N PHE A 136 -8.47 -4.09 -11.00
CA PHE A 136 -7.09 -4.56 -10.99
C PHE A 136 -6.94 -5.83 -11.82
N ALA A 137 -7.80 -6.83 -11.64
CA ALA A 137 -7.73 -8.07 -12.40
C ALA A 137 -7.91 -7.83 -13.91
N CYS A 138 -8.79 -6.91 -14.30
CA CYS A 138 -8.92 -6.48 -15.70
C CYS A 138 -7.64 -5.78 -16.21
N ASN A 139 -7.05 -4.88 -15.41
CA ASN A 139 -5.79 -4.20 -15.77
C ASN A 139 -4.63 -5.18 -15.89
N GLU A 140 -4.48 -6.09 -14.92
CA GLU A 140 -3.48 -7.14 -14.92
C GLU A 140 -3.65 -8.03 -16.16
N HIS A 141 -4.87 -8.44 -16.49
CA HIS A 141 -5.14 -9.21 -17.70
C HIS A 141 -4.76 -8.45 -18.97
N LEU A 142 -5.11 -7.17 -19.08
CA LEU A 142 -4.74 -6.31 -20.21
C LEU A 142 -3.21 -6.22 -20.36
N VAL A 143 -2.51 -5.87 -19.28
CA VAL A 143 -1.06 -5.68 -19.29
C VAL A 143 -0.32 -6.99 -19.59
N THR A 144 -0.76 -8.09 -18.98
CA THR A 144 -0.05 -9.36 -19.12
C THR A 144 -0.35 -10.06 -20.44
N LYS A 145 -1.62 -10.11 -20.87
CA LYS A 145 -2.04 -10.87 -22.05
C LYS A 145 -2.12 -10.08 -23.33
N VAL A 146 -2.55 -8.82 -23.30
CA VAL A 146 -2.79 -8.05 -24.54
C VAL A 146 -1.55 -7.32 -24.99
N PHE A 147 -0.83 -6.68 -24.07
CA PHE A 147 0.43 -6.02 -24.41
C PHE A 147 1.62 -6.97 -24.48
N GLU A 148 1.38 -8.28 -24.33
CA GLU A 148 2.39 -9.35 -24.37
C GLU A 148 3.64 -9.09 -23.53
N VAL A 149 3.56 -8.17 -22.55
CA VAL A 149 4.64 -7.92 -21.59
C VAL A 149 4.85 -9.17 -20.74
N GLN A 150 3.88 -10.11 -20.71
CA GLN A 150 3.90 -11.27 -19.83
C GLN A 150 3.01 -12.44 -20.32
N LEU A 151 3.45 -13.23 -21.30
CA LEU A 151 2.52 -14.18 -21.95
C LEU A 151 2.15 -15.44 -21.15
N PHE A 152 2.78 -15.77 -20.01
CA PHE A 152 2.41 -16.96 -19.21
C PHE A 152 2.25 -16.76 -17.70
N ILE A 153 1.37 -17.61 -17.15
CA ILE A 153 0.48 -17.48 -15.98
C ILE A 153 1.20 -17.38 -14.61
N ASN A 154 2.53 -17.44 -14.55
CA ASN A 154 3.24 -17.68 -13.30
C ASN A 154 4.50 -16.82 -13.07
N HIS A 155 4.79 -15.83 -13.91
CA HIS A 155 6.10 -15.14 -13.88
C HIS A 155 6.05 -13.59 -13.89
N TYR A 156 5.44 -12.96 -12.89
CA TYR A 156 5.18 -11.52 -12.87
C TYR A 156 6.27 -10.68 -12.19
N VAL A 157 6.86 -9.74 -12.91
CA VAL A 157 7.79 -8.72 -12.36
C VAL A 157 7.42 -7.34 -12.91
N GLY A 158 6.12 -7.02 -12.95
CA GLY A 158 5.59 -5.69 -13.34
C GLY A 158 5.14 -4.83 -12.16
N ALA A 159 5.49 -5.24 -10.93
CA ALA A 159 4.87 -4.77 -9.69
C ALA A 159 4.87 -3.24 -9.52
N SER A 160 5.90 -2.53 -10.02
CA SER A 160 5.93 -1.06 -9.93
C SER A 160 4.74 -0.40 -10.64
N MET A 161 4.33 -0.93 -11.79
CA MET A 161 3.23 -0.37 -12.58
C MET A 161 1.90 -0.89 -12.05
N THR A 162 1.70 -2.19 -12.15
CA THR A 162 0.39 -2.83 -11.99
C THR A 162 -0.04 -2.94 -10.54
N ILE A 163 0.88 -2.95 -9.56
CA ILE A 163 0.54 -2.92 -8.14
C ILE A 163 0.65 -1.49 -7.60
N HIS A 164 1.86 -0.93 -7.62
CA HIS A 164 2.15 0.30 -6.88
C HIS A 164 1.60 1.56 -7.55
N ALA A 165 1.88 1.78 -8.84
CA ALA A 165 1.30 2.92 -9.55
C ALA A 165 -0.22 2.76 -9.64
N PHE A 166 -0.73 1.56 -9.96
CA PHE A 166 -2.17 1.31 -9.98
C PHE A 166 -2.85 1.68 -8.65
N GLY A 167 -2.44 1.07 -7.53
CA GLY A 167 -3.06 1.34 -6.23
C GLY A 167 -2.90 2.79 -5.79
N ALA A 168 -1.74 3.41 -6.03
CA ALA A 168 -1.54 4.80 -5.66
C ALA A 168 -2.50 5.73 -6.43
N TYR A 169 -2.56 5.62 -7.75
CA TYR A 169 -3.39 6.52 -8.56
C TYR A 169 -4.88 6.18 -8.48
N PHE A 170 -5.25 4.94 -8.17
CA PHE A 170 -6.63 4.58 -7.82
C PHE A 170 -7.05 5.25 -6.51
N GLY A 171 -6.27 5.08 -5.45
CA GLY A 171 -6.49 5.70 -4.15
C GLY A 171 -6.53 7.22 -4.20
N LEU A 172 -5.62 7.85 -4.95
CA LEU A 172 -5.58 9.31 -5.13
C LEU A 172 -6.79 9.83 -5.90
N ALA A 173 -7.24 9.14 -6.94
CA ALA A 173 -8.44 9.51 -7.67
C ALA A 173 -9.70 9.37 -6.79
N ALA A 174 -9.78 8.32 -5.97
CA ALA A 174 -10.83 8.19 -4.96
C ALA A 174 -10.75 9.31 -3.92
N ALA A 175 -9.56 9.64 -3.42
CA ALA A 175 -9.32 10.70 -2.44
C ALA A 175 -9.70 12.09 -2.99
N PHE A 176 -9.45 12.34 -4.28
CA PHE A 176 -9.89 13.55 -4.97
C PHE A 176 -11.42 13.69 -4.97
N VAL A 177 -12.15 12.62 -5.32
CA VAL A 177 -13.63 12.64 -5.35
C VAL A 177 -14.21 12.77 -3.93
N LEU A 178 -13.56 12.13 -2.96
CA LEU A 178 -13.91 12.14 -1.54
C LEU A 178 -13.32 13.34 -0.77
N TYR A 179 -12.79 14.35 -1.45
CA TYR A 179 -12.21 15.53 -0.82
C TYR A 179 -13.12 16.12 0.27
N ARG A 180 -12.54 16.37 1.45
CA ARG A 180 -13.23 16.89 2.64
C ARG A 180 -12.78 18.33 2.93
N PRO A 181 -13.63 19.34 2.70
CA PRO A 181 -13.28 20.75 2.93
C PRO A 181 -12.89 21.06 4.38
N GLY A 182 -13.50 20.38 5.37
CA GLY A 182 -13.19 20.58 6.78
C GLY A 182 -11.79 20.12 7.17
N LEU A 183 -11.12 19.31 6.32
CA LEU A 183 -9.75 18.84 6.49
C LEU A 183 -8.74 19.66 5.67
N THR A 184 -9.12 20.84 5.16
CA THR A 184 -8.19 21.71 4.41
C THR A 184 -7.11 22.26 5.32
N ASN A 185 -7.48 22.60 6.55
CA ASN A 185 -6.54 22.84 7.62
C ASN A 185 -6.24 21.50 8.27
N LYS A 186 -4.96 21.21 8.51
CA LYS A 186 -4.50 19.95 9.11
C LYS A 186 -5.36 19.58 10.33
N HIS A 187 -5.89 18.36 10.35
CA HIS A 187 -6.72 17.88 11.45
C HIS A 187 -5.86 17.62 12.69
N GLU A 188 -6.40 17.85 13.89
CA GLU A 188 -5.66 17.68 15.15
C GLU A 188 -5.21 16.23 15.38
N ASN A 189 -6.02 15.27 14.92
CA ASN A 189 -5.68 13.84 15.01
C ASN A 189 -4.85 13.33 13.81
N ASP A 190 -4.59 14.15 12.80
CA ASP A 190 -3.70 13.81 11.66
C ASP A 190 -2.23 14.04 12.03
N GLU A 191 -1.77 13.35 13.08
CA GLU A 191 -0.40 13.41 13.56
C GLU A 191 0.01 12.11 14.29
N SER A 192 1.31 12.00 14.56
CA SER A 192 1.90 10.87 15.26
C SER A 192 2.33 11.25 16.69
N THR A 193 2.63 10.21 17.47
CA THR A 193 3.32 10.27 18.76
C THR A 193 4.56 9.39 18.67
N TYR A 194 5.45 9.49 19.66
CA TYR A 194 6.63 8.63 19.74
C TYR A 194 6.27 7.14 19.66
N HIS A 195 5.23 6.70 20.38
CA HIS A 195 4.84 5.30 20.41
C HIS A 195 4.19 4.85 19.09
N SER A 196 3.31 5.67 18.51
CA SER A 196 2.66 5.32 17.24
C SER A 196 3.68 5.26 16.10
N ASP A 197 4.70 6.13 16.10
CA ASP A 197 5.81 6.08 15.14
C ASP A 197 6.70 4.84 15.32
N MET A 198 6.93 4.40 16.56
CA MET A 198 7.65 3.16 16.84
C MET A 198 6.87 1.93 16.34
N PHE A 199 5.54 1.92 16.51
CA PHE A 199 4.70 0.86 15.92
C PHE A 199 4.73 0.89 14.39
N ALA A 200 4.68 2.08 13.77
CA ALA A 200 4.77 2.21 12.31
C ALA A 200 6.12 1.73 11.74
N MET A 201 7.20 1.86 12.52
CA MET A 201 8.49 1.27 12.15
C MET A 201 8.48 -0.26 12.09
N ILE A 202 7.63 -0.95 12.86
CA ILE A 202 7.47 -2.41 12.75
C ILE A 202 7.01 -2.74 11.32
N GLY A 203 5.96 -2.07 10.85
CA GLY A 203 5.46 -2.24 9.49
C GLY A 203 6.51 -1.94 8.43
N THR A 204 7.23 -0.81 8.60
CA THR A 204 8.35 -0.42 7.73
C THR A 204 9.40 -1.53 7.63
N LEU A 205 9.85 -2.09 8.75
CA LEU A 205 10.91 -3.09 8.77
C LEU A 205 10.47 -4.41 8.13
N PHE A 206 9.24 -4.87 8.39
CA PHE A 206 8.71 -6.07 7.75
C PHE A 206 8.55 -5.90 6.23
N LEU A 207 8.11 -4.72 5.78
CA LEU A 207 8.08 -4.39 4.35
C LEU A 207 9.49 -4.40 3.77
N TRP A 208 10.44 -3.70 4.40
CA TRP A 208 11.82 -3.57 3.91
C TRP A 208 12.53 -4.93 3.82
N LEU A 209 12.40 -5.77 4.84
CA LEU A 209 13.07 -7.07 4.92
C LEU A 209 12.52 -8.09 3.92
N PHE A 210 11.20 -8.07 3.67
CA PHE A 210 10.55 -9.05 2.81
C PHE A 210 10.30 -8.57 1.38
N TRP A 211 10.60 -7.31 1.06
CA TRP A 211 10.51 -6.80 -0.31
C TRP A 211 11.29 -7.61 -1.36
N PRO A 212 12.50 -8.15 -1.08
CA PRO A 212 13.19 -9.02 -2.02
C PRO A 212 12.38 -10.27 -2.36
N SER A 213 11.63 -10.85 -1.42
CA SER A 213 10.68 -11.92 -1.69
C SER A 213 9.48 -11.43 -2.49
N PHE A 214 8.94 -10.24 -2.19
CA PHE A 214 7.85 -9.64 -2.95
C PHE A 214 8.17 -9.49 -4.43
N ASN A 215 9.33 -8.93 -4.77
CA ASN A 215 9.75 -8.72 -6.17
C ASN A 215 10.22 -10.02 -6.85
N SER A 216 10.50 -11.09 -6.11
CA SER A 216 11.05 -12.34 -6.67
C SER A 216 10.12 -13.55 -6.63
N ALA A 217 9.02 -13.49 -5.88
CA ALA A 217 8.15 -14.63 -5.59
C ALA A 217 7.70 -15.35 -6.87
N ILE A 218 7.38 -14.58 -7.90
CA ILE A 218 7.03 -15.06 -9.23
C ILE A 218 7.94 -14.44 -10.30
N ALA A 219 9.20 -14.14 -9.99
CA ALA A 219 10.18 -13.78 -11.02
C ALA A 219 10.65 -15.02 -11.81
N GLU A 220 11.06 -14.80 -13.06
CA GLU A 220 11.76 -15.82 -13.84
C GLU A 220 13.19 -15.97 -13.31
N PHE A 221 13.91 -14.85 -13.17
CA PHE A 221 15.27 -14.79 -12.62
C PHE A 221 15.25 -14.34 -11.15
N ARG A 222 14.79 -15.23 -10.26
CA ARG A 222 14.55 -14.91 -8.83
C ARG A 222 15.77 -14.38 -8.09
N THR A 223 16.94 -14.99 -8.26
CA THR A 223 18.17 -14.55 -7.58
C THR A 223 18.54 -13.13 -7.99
N THR A 224 18.40 -12.79 -9.27
CA THR A 224 18.62 -11.44 -9.80
C THR A 224 17.65 -10.45 -9.17
N ALA A 225 16.35 -10.80 -9.10
CA ALA A 225 15.32 -9.99 -8.46
C ALA A 225 15.61 -9.70 -6.98
N ILE A 226 16.03 -10.72 -6.23
CA ILE A 226 16.41 -10.60 -4.81
C ILE A 226 17.57 -9.62 -4.66
N ILE A 227 18.66 -9.84 -5.40
CA ILE A 227 19.89 -9.05 -5.28
C ILE A 227 19.64 -7.59 -5.68
N ASN A 228 18.96 -7.36 -6.81
CA ASN A 228 18.65 -6.00 -7.28
C ASN A 228 17.73 -5.27 -6.31
N THR A 229 16.73 -5.95 -5.75
CA THR A 229 15.82 -5.35 -4.75
C THR A 229 16.56 -4.99 -3.47
N TYR A 230 17.41 -5.89 -2.97
CA TYR A 230 18.23 -5.66 -1.79
C TYR A 230 19.12 -4.42 -1.92
N TYR A 231 19.88 -4.31 -3.02
CA TYR A 231 20.78 -3.17 -3.24
C TYR A 231 20.04 -1.85 -3.52
N SER A 232 18.91 -1.90 -4.23
CA SER A 232 18.06 -0.72 -4.44
C SER A 232 17.53 -0.18 -3.11
N LEU A 233 17.00 -1.05 -2.25
CA LEU A 233 16.52 -0.67 -0.92
C LEU A 233 17.62 -0.08 -0.05
N ALA A 234 18.79 -0.72 0.00
CA ALA A 234 19.92 -0.22 0.79
C ALA A 234 20.35 1.19 0.36
N ALA A 235 20.48 1.43 -0.95
CA ALA A 235 20.83 2.75 -1.49
C ALA A 235 19.74 3.79 -1.21
N CYS A 236 18.46 3.42 -1.38
CA CYS A 236 17.31 4.26 -1.08
C CYS A 236 17.27 4.70 0.39
N THR A 237 17.56 3.77 1.32
CA THR A 237 17.58 4.06 2.76
C THR A 237 18.62 5.11 3.11
N ILE A 238 19.88 4.95 2.66
CA ILE A 238 20.95 5.91 2.95
C ILE A 238 20.61 7.31 2.45
N VAL A 239 20.11 7.40 1.21
CA VAL A 239 19.71 8.68 0.61
C VAL A 239 18.52 9.30 1.35
N THR A 240 17.57 8.48 1.79
CA THR A 240 16.41 8.95 2.57
C THR A 240 16.85 9.59 3.89
N PHE A 241 17.76 8.97 4.64
CA PHE A 241 18.30 9.56 5.87
C PHE A 241 19.06 10.87 5.59
N ALA A 242 19.94 10.86 4.58
CA ALA A 242 20.71 12.04 4.20
C ALA A 242 19.81 13.22 3.84
N LEU A 243 18.82 12.99 2.98
CA LEU A 243 17.89 14.03 2.56
C LEU A 243 16.93 14.45 3.68
N SER A 244 16.47 13.51 4.51
CA SER A 244 15.65 13.85 5.67
C SER A 244 16.34 14.85 6.59
N SER A 245 17.65 14.71 6.80
CA SER A 245 18.44 15.69 7.55
C SER A 245 18.58 17.00 6.78
N LEU A 246 18.90 16.94 5.48
CA LEU A 246 19.14 18.13 4.65
C LEU A 246 17.90 19.03 4.48
N VAL A 247 16.70 18.46 4.43
CA VAL A 247 15.46 19.24 4.29
C VAL A 247 14.96 19.81 5.63
N ASP A 248 15.49 19.34 6.76
CA ASP A 248 15.21 19.88 8.08
C ASP A 248 16.18 21.02 8.43
N LYS A 249 15.65 22.13 8.96
CA LYS A 249 16.45 23.33 9.28
C LYS A 249 17.53 23.10 10.34
N ARG A 250 17.40 22.05 11.17
CA ARG A 250 18.34 21.72 12.26
C ARG A 250 19.05 20.39 12.00
N GLY A 251 18.91 19.80 10.81
CA GLY A 251 19.53 18.52 10.48
C GLY A 251 18.87 17.30 11.14
N LYS A 252 17.66 17.42 11.70
CA LYS A 252 16.97 16.31 12.38
C LYS A 252 16.30 15.37 11.37
N PHE A 253 16.21 14.09 11.71
CA PHE A 253 15.47 13.11 10.91
C PHE A 253 13.96 13.16 11.21
N SER A 254 13.15 12.88 10.19
CA SER A 254 11.69 12.79 10.26
C SER A 254 11.24 11.33 10.20
N MET A 255 10.49 10.87 11.20
CA MET A 255 9.99 9.48 11.23
C MET A 255 9.11 9.15 10.04
N VAL A 256 8.26 10.07 9.59
CA VAL A 256 7.41 9.88 8.39
C VAL A 256 8.27 9.59 7.14
N LEU A 257 9.38 10.31 6.98
CA LEU A 257 10.30 10.09 5.85
C LEU A 257 11.01 8.74 5.99
N ILE A 258 11.49 8.38 7.20
CA ILE A 258 12.18 7.12 7.42
C ILE A 258 11.24 5.91 7.25
N GLN A 259 10.02 5.97 7.76
CA GLN A 259 9.03 4.90 7.66
C GLN A 259 8.62 4.62 6.22
N ASN A 260 8.52 5.66 5.39
CA ASN A 260 7.96 5.53 4.04
C ASN A 260 9.03 5.58 2.95
N ALA A 261 9.82 6.65 2.86
CA ALA A 261 10.70 6.87 1.70
C ALA A 261 11.85 5.85 1.61
N THR A 262 12.23 5.19 2.71
CA THR A 262 13.22 4.09 2.69
C THR A 262 12.75 2.87 1.88
N LEU A 263 11.43 2.74 1.68
CA LEU A 263 10.79 1.64 0.95
C LEU A 263 10.70 1.91 -0.56
N ALA A 264 10.87 3.17 -1.00
CA ALA A 264 10.67 3.59 -2.39
C ALA A 264 11.59 2.86 -3.38
N GLY A 265 12.79 2.44 -2.97
CA GLY A 265 13.71 1.66 -3.79
C GLY A 265 13.16 0.27 -4.15
N GLY A 266 12.42 -0.36 -3.25
CA GLY A 266 11.76 -1.64 -3.49
C GLY A 266 10.63 -1.52 -4.52
N VAL A 267 9.85 -0.44 -4.44
CA VAL A 267 8.83 -0.09 -5.44
C VAL A 267 9.47 0.18 -6.80
N ALA A 268 10.47 1.06 -6.86
CA ALA A 268 11.03 1.55 -8.11
C ALA A 268 11.77 0.50 -8.92
N VAL A 269 12.43 -0.47 -8.27
CA VAL A 269 13.12 -1.54 -9.00
C VAL A 269 12.17 -2.65 -9.46
N GLY A 270 10.94 -2.71 -8.93
CA GLY A 270 10.01 -3.84 -9.11
C GLY A 270 9.76 -4.27 -10.56
N THR A 271 9.74 -3.37 -11.54
CA THR A 271 9.51 -3.71 -12.97
C THR A 271 10.75 -4.31 -13.65
N CYS A 272 11.94 -3.94 -13.19
CA CYS A 272 13.20 -4.36 -13.77
C CYS A 272 14.05 -5.23 -12.83
N ALA A 273 13.46 -5.68 -11.71
CA ALA A 273 14.19 -6.38 -10.67
C ALA A 273 14.83 -7.67 -11.21
N ASP A 274 14.10 -8.40 -12.05
CA ASP A 274 14.55 -9.65 -12.65
C ASP A 274 15.08 -9.49 -14.09
N LEU A 275 15.21 -8.26 -14.59
CA LEU A 275 15.88 -7.99 -15.86
C LEU A 275 17.39 -7.98 -15.66
N ASP A 276 18.14 -8.20 -16.73
CA ASP A 276 19.60 -8.27 -16.69
C ASP A 276 20.24 -6.87 -16.65
N ILE A 277 20.02 -6.20 -15.51
CA ILE A 277 20.66 -4.95 -15.10
C ILE A 277 21.82 -5.23 -14.15
N TYR A 278 22.85 -4.39 -14.19
CA TYR A 278 23.95 -4.49 -13.23
C TYR A 278 23.51 -4.05 -11.83
N PRO A 279 24.08 -4.62 -10.74
CA PRO A 279 23.73 -4.24 -9.37
C PRO A 279 23.88 -2.73 -9.08
N PHE A 280 24.86 -2.06 -9.67
CA PHE A 280 25.02 -0.61 -9.51
C PHE A 280 23.84 0.18 -10.13
N SER A 281 23.23 -0.34 -11.20
CA SER A 281 22.04 0.26 -11.81
C SER A 281 20.83 0.15 -10.87
N ALA A 282 20.68 -1.00 -10.18
CA ALA A 282 19.66 -1.15 -9.14
C ALA A 282 19.87 -0.17 -7.98
N MET A 283 21.12 0.02 -7.52
CA MET A 283 21.44 1.05 -6.51
C MET A 283 21.07 2.45 -7.00
N PHE A 284 21.37 2.79 -8.25
CA PHE A 284 21.06 4.09 -8.83
C PHE A 284 19.55 4.36 -8.90
N ILE A 285 18.75 3.34 -9.27
CA ILE A 285 17.28 3.41 -9.19
C ILE A 285 16.83 3.70 -7.76
N GLY A 286 17.40 3.00 -6.77
CA GLY A 286 17.14 3.24 -5.35
C GLY A 286 17.48 4.65 -4.88
N VAL A 287 18.62 5.21 -5.31
CA VAL A 287 19.01 6.60 -5.03
C VAL A 287 17.97 7.58 -5.56
N ILE A 288 17.57 7.45 -6.83
CA ILE A 288 16.58 8.34 -7.44
C ILE A 288 15.23 8.19 -6.73
N ALA A 289 14.81 6.97 -6.42
CA ALA A 289 13.56 6.71 -5.71
C ALA A 289 13.53 7.39 -4.34
N GLY A 290 14.61 7.30 -3.56
CA GLY A 290 14.74 7.99 -2.28
C GLY A 290 14.67 9.51 -2.39
N ILE A 291 15.34 10.10 -3.40
CA ILE A 291 15.25 11.54 -3.70
C ILE A 291 13.81 11.93 -4.00
N VAL A 292 13.18 11.26 -4.96
CA VAL A 292 11.82 11.58 -5.42
C VAL A 292 10.81 11.43 -4.29
N SER A 293 10.93 10.37 -3.49
CA SER A 293 10.03 10.10 -2.37
C SER A 293 10.16 11.16 -1.26
N VAL A 294 11.37 11.48 -0.80
CA VAL A 294 11.59 12.52 0.23
C VAL A 294 11.11 13.90 -0.23
N LEU A 295 11.44 14.30 -1.46
CA LEU A 295 10.97 15.57 -2.00
C LEU A 295 9.45 15.59 -2.19
N GLY A 296 8.86 14.44 -2.56
CA GLY A 296 7.42 14.26 -2.66
C GLY A 296 6.70 14.50 -1.34
N PHE A 297 7.17 13.87 -0.26
CA PHE A 297 6.63 14.09 1.08
C PHE A 297 6.79 15.55 1.53
N GLN A 298 7.99 16.11 1.39
CA GLN A 298 8.29 17.44 1.93
C GLN A 298 7.61 18.58 1.17
N PHE A 299 7.51 18.48 -0.16
CA PHE A 299 7.10 19.61 -1.01
C PHE A 299 5.85 19.33 -1.84
N LEU A 300 5.68 18.10 -2.35
CA LEU A 300 4.55 17.80 -3.24
C LEU A 300 3.25 17.52 -2.48
N THR A 301 3.32 16.77 -1.39
CA THR A 301 2.14 16.43 -0.56
C THR A 301 1.41 17.68 -0.06
N PRO A 302 2.10 18.71 0.50
CA PRO A 302 1.43 19.96 0.88
C PRO A 302 0.79 20.69 -0.30
N VAL A 303 1.41 20.64 -1.49
CA VAL A 303 0.87 21.26 -2.71
C VAL A 303 -0.37 20.51 -3.21
N MET A 304 -0.35 19.18 -3.19
CA MET A 304 -1.49 18.33 -3.54
C MET A 304 -2.70 18.62 -2.64
N ALA A 305 -2.48 18.69 -1.33
CA ALA A 305 -3.54 18.97 -0.37
C ALA A 305 -4.12 20.40 -0.54
N SER A 306 -3.25 21.41 -0.62
CA SER A 306 -3.67 22.82 -0.63
C SER A 306 -4.17 23.32 -1.99
N LYS A 307 -3.57 22.88 -3.10
CA LYS A 307 -3.87 23.41 -4.45
C LYS A 307 -4.66 22.45 -5.32
N LEU A 308 -4.42 21.15 -5.19
CA LEU A 308 -5.06 20.13 -6.03
C LEU A 308 -6.25 19.44 -5.35
N LYS A 309 -6.50 19.74 -4.07
CA LYS A 309 -7.57 19.15 -3.26
C LYS A 309 -7.48 17.62 -3.17
N ILE A 310 -6.25 17.10 -3.10
CA ILE A 310 -5.98 15.67 -2.91
C ILE A 310 -5.37 15.48 -1.53
N GLN A 311 -6.14 14.88 -0.63
CA GLN A 311 -5.75 14.60 0.74
C GLN A 311 -5.21 13.17 0.83
N ASP A 312 -3.90 12.99 0.70
CA ASP A 312 -3.20 11.70 0.76
C ASP A 312 -2.60 11.46 2.15
N THR A 313 -3.22 10.60 2.96
CA THR A 313 -2.89 10.47 4.39
C THR A 313 -1.55 9.80 4.64
N CYS A 314 -1.28 8.67 3.98
CA CYS A 314 0.02 8.00 4.09
C CYS A 314 1.08 8.56 3.12
N GLY A 315 0.72 9.51 2.26
CA GLY A 315 1.60 9.96 1.18
C GLY A 315 1.91 8.84 0.19
N VAL A 316 0.91 8.02 -0.14
CA VAL A 316 1.07 6.86 -1.04
C VAL A 316 1.52 7.30 -2.43
N HIS A 317 1.26 8.53 -2.83
CA HIS A 317 1.82 9.11 -4.05
C HIS A 317 3.36 9.11 -4.03
N ASN A 318 3.96 9.42 -2.88
CA ASN A 318 5.41 9.60 -2.77
C ASN A 318 6.14 8.27 -2.61
N LEU A 319 5.50 7.25 -2.03
CA LEU A 319 6.07 5.91 -1.86
C LEU A 319 5.72 4.98 -3.03
N HIS A 320 4.45 4.90 -3.42
CA HIS A 320 3.98 3.94 -4.42
C HIS A 320 3.79 4.58 -5.81
N GLY A 321 3.22 5.80 -5.88
CA GLY A 321 2.88 6.45 -7.14
C GLY A 321 4.10 6.86 -7.97
N LEU A 322 4.89 7.82 -7.48
CA LEU A 322 6.07 8.33 -8.18
C LEU A 322 7.15 7.26 -8.35
N PRO A 323 7.51 6.47 -7.32
CA PRO A 323 8.46 5.37 -7.51
C PRO A 323 7.91 4.27 -8.42
N GLY A 324 6.59 4.03 -8.44
CA GLY A 324 5.94 3.10 -9.36
C GLY A 324 6.09 3.52 -10.83
N ILE A 325 5.88 4.80 -11.13
CA ILE A 325 6.16 5.40 -12.45
C ILE A 325 7.65 5.31 -12.78
N LEU A 326 8.54 5.61 -11.83
CA LEU A 326 9.99 5.49 -12.03
C LEU A 326 10.38 4.06 -12.43
N GLY A 327 9.78 3.04 -11.82
CA GLY A 327 10.00 1.65 -12.19
C GLY A 327 9.49 1.29 -13.58
N GLY A 328 8.31 1.79 -13.97
CA GLY A 328 7.84 1.66 -15.35
C GLY A 328 8.80 2.30 -16.37
N ILE A 329 9.31 3.50 -16.07
CA ILE A 329 10.31 4.19 -16.90
C ILE A 329 11.62 3.39 -16.95
N ALA A 330 12.08 2.83 -15.83
CA ALA A 330 13.25 1.97 -15.81
C ALA A 330 13.07 0.75 -16.72
N GLY A 331 11.89 0.11 -16.69
CA GLY A 331 11.53 -0.98 -17.60
C GLY A 331 11.57 -0.58 -19.08
N ILE A 332 11.05 0.61 -19.42
CA ILE A 332 11.12 1.17 -20.78
C ILE A 332 12.58 1.37 -21.22
N ILE A 333 13.42 1.93 -20.34
CA ILE A 333 14.83 2.19 -20.66
C ILE A 333 15.59 0.88 -20.88
N VAL A 334 15.44 -0.10 -19.96
CA VAL A 334 16.14 -1.38 -20.06
C VAL A 334 15.78 -2.11 -21.35
N THR A 335 14.49 -2.20 -21.68
CA THR A 335 14.01 -2.82 -22.93
C THR A 335 14.37 -2.04 -24.19
N ALA A 336 14.78 -0.76 -24.07
CA ALA A 336 15.23 0.06 -25.20
C ALA A 336 16.70 -0.14 -25.53
N ILE A 337 17.52 -0.39 -24.50
CA ILE A 337 18.98 -0.51 -24.65
C ILE A 337 19.43 -1.97 -24.73
N LYS A 338 18.58 -2.92 -24.30
CA LYS A 338 18.90 -4.34 -24.24
C LYS A 338 17.75 -5.18 -24.75
N THR A 339 18.09 -6.19 -25.54
CA THR A 339 17.13 -7.20 -26.00
C THR A 339 16.78 -8.11 -24.84
N GLU A 340 15.58 -7.93 -24.30
CA GLU A 340 15.03 -8.74 -23.22
C GLU A 340 13.99 -9.69 -23.80
N ILE A 341 14.22 -10.99 -23.66
CA ILE A 341 13.29 -12.03 -24.10
C ILE A 341 12.77 -12.76 -22.87
N ARG A 342 11.45 -12.72 -22.67
CA ARG A 342 10.77 -13.44 -21.59
C ARG A 342 9.91 -14.53 -22.17
N ASN A 343 10.18 -15.78 -21.81
CA ASN A 343 9.44 -16.95 -22.31
C ASN A 343 9.28 -16.99 -23.84
N GLY A 344 10.31 -16.54 -24.58
CA GLY A 344 10.30 -16.50 -26.06
C GLY A 344 9.67 -15.27 -26.69
N HIS A 345 9.17 -14.31 -25.91
CA HIS A 345 8.60 -13.05 -26.40
C HIS A 345 9.56 -11.88 -26.15
N LEU A 346 9.70 -11.01 -27.15
CA LEU A 346 10.53 -9.81 -27.06
C LEU A 346 9.79 -8.73 -26.26
N LEU A 347 10.38 -8.28 -25.16
CA LEU A 347 9.88 -7.12 -24.42
C LEU A 347 10.35 -5.85 -25.14
N THR A 348 9.40 -5.00 -25.51
CA THR A 348 9.71 -3.73 -26.19
C THR A 348 9.42 -2.51 -25.32
N PRO A 349 10.12 -1.38 -25.54
CA PRO A 349 9.82 -0.12 -24.86
C PRO A 349 8.39 0.35 -25.06
N ALA A 350 7.84 0.11 -26.26
CA ALA A 350 6.47 0.49 -26.61
C ALA A 350 5.44 -0.29 -25.77
N MET A 351 5.66 -1.59 -25.56
CA MET A 351 4.79 -2.41 -24.72
C MET A 351 4.85 -1.99 -23.25
N GLN A 352 6.06 -1.70 -22.73
CA GLN A 352 6.23 -1.18 -21.37
C GLN A 352 5.55 0.19 -21.18
N ALA A 353 5.69 1.09 -22.16
CA ALA A 353 5.02 2.39 -22.14
C ALA A 353 3.49 2.26 -22.22
N ALA A 354 2.98 1.37 -23.06
CA ALA A 354 1.55 1.07 -23.16
C ALA A 354 1.00 0.52 -21.84
N ALA A 355 1.72 -0.42 -21.21
CA ALA A 355 1.34 -1.00 -19.92
C ALA A 355 1.29 0.06 -18.80
N LEU A 356 2.29 0.93 -18.72
CA LEU A 356 2.29 2.04 -17.76
C LEU A 356 1.12 2.99 -18.02
N GLY A 357 0.95 3.43 -19.27
CA GLY A 357 -0.10 4.39 -19.65
C GLY A 357 -1.52 3.85 -19.41
N SER A 358 -1.77 2.59 -19.81
CA SER A 358 -3.07 1.95 -19.58
C SER A 358 -3.35 1.77 -18.08
N THR A 359 -2.34 1.37 -17.31
CA THR A 359 -2.46 1.16 -15.86
C THR A 359 -2.84 2.46 -15.16
N LEU A 360 -2.16 3.56 -15.47
CA LEU A 360 -2.48 4.86 -14.91
C LEU A 360 -3.90 5.31 -15.31
N GLY A 361 -4.26 5.16 -16.58
CA GLY A 361 -5.59 5.52 -17.08
C GLY A 361 -6.71 4.73 -16.39
N ILE A 362 -6.58 3.40 -16.31
CA ILE A 362 -7.57 2.52 -15.67
C ILE A 362 -7.65 2.82 -14.17
N ALA A 363 -6.52 3.00 -13.49
CA ALA A 363 -6.47 3.33 -12.07
C ALA A 363 -7.20 4.63 -11.75
N MET A 364 -6.91 5.72 -12.48
CA MET A 364 -7.55 7.01 -12.23
C MET A 364 -9.05 7.00 -12.51
N VAL A 365 -9.49 6.37 -13.62
CA VAL A 365 -10.92 6.27 -13.95
C VAL A 365 -11.64 5.37 -12.94
N GLY A 366 -11.09 4.19 -12.65
CA GLY A 366 -11.65 3.25 -11.69
C GLY A 366 -11.73 3.83 -10.28
N GLY A 367 -10.68 4.52 -9.83
CA GLY A 367 -10.62 5.19 -8.54
C GLY A 367 -11.61 6.34 -8.42
N ALA A 368 -11.78 7.15 -9.48
CA ALA A 368 -12.77 8.23 -9.48
C ALA A 368 -14.21 7.68 -9.44
N LEU A 369 -14.52 6.65 -10.22
CA LEU A 369 -15.82 5.99 -10.20
C LEU A 369 -16.10 5.35 -8.83
N THR A 370 -15.12 4.66 -8.27
CA THR A 370 -15.21 4.07 -6.93
C THR A 370 -15.41 5.16 -5.89
N GLY A 371 -14.63 6.24 -5.91
CA GLY A 371 -14.79 7.40 -5.03
C GLY A 371 -16.20 8.01 -5.11
N ALA A 372 -16.81 8.06 -6.31
CA ALA A 372 -18.18 8.53 -6.47
C ALA A 372 -19.20 7.61 -5.78
N ILE A 373 -19.02 6.29 -5.86
CA ILE A 373 -19.83 5.30 -5.13
C ILE A 373 -19.62 5.44 -3.62
N LEU A 374 -18.37 5.59 -3.18
CA LEU A 374 -18.02 5.75 -1.77
C LEU A 374 -18.55 7.06 -1.18
N LYS A 375 -18.85 8.07 -2.00
CA LYS A 375 -19.40 9.36 -1.54
C LYS A 375 -20.87 9.28 -1.11
N LEU A 376 -21.56 8.18 -1.40
CA LEU A 376 -22.97 8.00 -1.04
C LEU A 376 -23.16 8.10 0.50
N PRO A 377 -24.17 8.84 0.99
CA PRO A 377 -24.26 9.26 2.40
C PRO A 377 -24.62 8.15 3.40
N PHE A 378 -25.02 6.97 2.91
CA PHE A 378 -25.52 5.89 3.75
C PHE A 378 -24.46 4.85 4.14
N LEU A 379 -23.20 5.05 3.74
CA LEU A 379 -22.09 4.12 3.93
C LEU A 379 -21.39 4.26 5.29
N GLY A 380 -21.90 5.11 6.18
CA GLY A 380 -21.43 5.20 7.56
C GLY A 380 -20.10 5.93 7.72
N GLN A 381 -19.77 6.81 6.77
CA GLN A 381 -18.65 7.74 6.88
C GLN A 381 -18.84 8.70 8.05
N VAL A 382 -17.74 9.03 8.72
CA VAL A 382 -17.70 10.06 9.78
C VAL A 382 -17.75 11.48 9.22
N SER A 383 -18.15 12.43 10.05
CA SER A 383 -18.00 13.87 9.81
C SER A 383 -16.51 14.26 9.80
N ASP A 384 -16.19 15.41 9.22
CA ASP A 384 -14.80 15.90 9.13
C ASP A 384 -14.15 16.10 10.52
N GLN A 385 -14.93 16.40 11.56
CA GLN A 385 -14.44 16.57 12.95
C GLN A 385 -14.06 15.26 13.64
N ASN A 386 -14.59 14.13 13.15
CA ASN A 386 -14.41 12.81 13.75
C ASN A 386 -13.48 11.94 12.89
N CYS A 387 -12.73 12.54 11.97
CA CYS A 387 -11.72 11.82 11.20
C CYS A 387 -10.51 11.47 12.06
N PHE A 388 -9.80 10.41 11.67
CA PHE A 388 -8.58 9.94 12.34
C PHE A 388 -8.78 9.57 13.82
N ASP A 389 -9.97 9.11 14.19
CA ASP A 389 -10.32 8.69 15.56
C ASP A 389 -10.98 7.30 15.59
N ASP A 390 -10.40 6.37 16.35
CA ASP A 390 -10.86 4.99 16.51
C ASP A 390 -12.21 4.89 17.23
N SER A 391 -12.53 5.83 18.12
CA SER A 391 -13.78 5.81 18.90
C SER A 391 -15.04 5.85 18.03
N ALA A 392 -14.90 6.24 16.76
CA ALA A 392 -16.01 6.21 15.80
C ALA A 392 -16.48 4.78 15.46
N TYR A 393 -15.60 3.78 15.55
CA TYR A 393 -15.88 2.41 15.12
C TYR A 393 -15.51 1.34 16.13
N TRP A 394 -14.74 1.68 17.16
CA TRP A 394 -14.20 0.74 18.14
C TRP A 394 -14.64 1.11 19.56
N GLU A 395 -14.78 0.09 20.39
CA GLU A 395 -14.74 0.27 21.85
C GLU A 395 -13.28 0.55 22.23
N VAL A 396 -13.00 1.79 22.61
CA VAL A 396 -11.67 2.23 23.04
C VAL A 396 -11.55 2.11 24.56
N PRO A 397 -10.41 1.64 25.11
CA PRO A 397 -10.20 1.62 26.55
C PRO A 397 -10.36 3.03 27.14
N GLU A 398 -11.02 3.13 28.30
CA GLU A 398 -11.09 4.40 29.04
C GLU A 398 -9.68 4.80 29.47
N GLU A 399 -9.26 6.03 29.18
CA GLU A 399 -8.03 6.57 29.76
C GLU A 399 -8.23 6.64 31.28
N GLU A 400 -7.41 5.92 32.05
CA GLU A 400 -7.37 6.10 33.51
C GLU A 400 -7.04 7.57 33.77
N ILE A 401 -8.05 8.32 34.23
CA ILE A 401 -7.86 9.67 34.74
C ILE A 401 -6.98 9.52 35.98
N VAL A 402 -5.67 9.64 35.81
CA VAL A 402 -4.75 9.79 36.94
C VAL A 402 -5.21 11.07 37.64
N PRO A 403 -5.73 11.01 38.88
CA PRO A 403 -6.12 12.20 39.58
C PRO A 403 -4.87 13.07 39.70
N GLU A 404 -4.94 14.31 39.20
CA GLU A 404 -3.93 15.32 39.49
C GLU A 404 -3.83 15.42 41.01
N ILE A 405 -2.81 14.79 41.59
CA ILE A 405 -2.39 15.08 42.95
C ILE A 405 -1.83 16.49 42.85
N HIS A 406 -2.68 17.50 43.06
CA HIS A 406 -2.24 18.82 43.45
C HIS A 406 -1.40 18.64 44.72
N SER A 407 -0.08 18.55 44.56
CA SER A 407 0.83 18.65 45.67
C SER A 407 0.70 20.08 46.21
N SER A 408 -0.08 20.24 47.27
CA SER A 408 -0.12 21.44 48.07
C SER A 408 1.19 21.58 48.84
N HIS A 409 2.31 21.81 48.13
CA HIS A 409 3.60 22.16 48.74
C HIS A 409 3.74 23.67 48.97
N HIS A 410 2.65 24.45 48.84
CA HIS A 410 2.70 25.88 49.09
C HIS A 410 2.35 26.33 50.52
N ASP A 411 2.00 25.42 51.44
CA ASP A 411 1.55 25.79 52.80
C ASP A 411 2.46 25.35 53.97
N GLU A 412 3.61 24.70 53.71
CA GLU A 412 4.57 24.41 54.78
C GLU A 412 5.63 25.50 54.97
N HIS A 413 5.88 26.34 53.97
CA HIS A 413 6.86 27.44 54.11
C HIS A 413 6.31 28.65 54.87
N SER A 414 4.98 28.85 54.89
CA SER A 414 4.31 29.97 55.59
C SER A 414 4.11 29.72 57.09
N ARG A 415 4.24 28.46 57.57
CA ARG A 415 4.17 28.13 59.00
C ARG A 415 5.51 28.20 59.72
N PHE A 416 6.64 28.18 59.01
CA PHE A 416 7.96 28.26 59.62
C PHE A 416 8.45 29.70 59.86
N GLU A 417 7.92 30.69 59.13
CA GLU A 417 8.25 32.12 59.32
C GLU A 417 7.39 32.81 60.39
N ALA A 418 6.33 32.17 60.89
CA ALA A 418 5.49 32.72 61.97
C ALA A 418 5.92 32.25 63.38
N ALA A 419 7.01 31.47 63.49
CA ALA A 419 7.51 30.88 64.74
C ALA A 419 9.00 31.19 65.03
N MET A 420 9.62 32.10 64.27
CA MET A 420 10.85 32.81 64.64
C MET A 420 10.52 34.29 64.79
#